data_AF-A0A3B9J9R0-F1
#
_entry.id   AF-A0A3B9J9R0-F1
#
_cell.length_a   1.000
_cell.length_b   1.000
_cell.length_c   1.000
_cell.angle_alpha   90.00
_cell.angle_beta   90.00
_cell.angle_gamma   90.00
#
_symmetry.space_group_name_H-M   'P 1'
#
loop_
_entity.id
_entity.type
_entity.pdbx_description
1 polymer ?
#
loop_
_entity_poly.entity_id
_entity_poly.type
_entity_poly.pdbx_seq_one_letter_code
_entity_poly.pdbx_strand_id
1 'polypeptide(L)'
;MAYINAKASADEIEAGFYYRLFVQFDEGEVKARFEATKTNPTAVIGDPSFPMYVGAFQDKIAELTKEYANLPVDNYALFNSAAIGLQNEPQVAGQDYYAALGDVVSLIVSDQNADVAAALSAASETFQTNVLDQMK
;
A
#
# COMPACT_ATOMS: atom_id res chain seq x y z
N MET A 1 6.99 -8.05 2.63
CA MET A 1 7.68 -8.07 1.33
C MET A 1 8.58 -9.31 1.27
N ALA A 2 8.55 -10.10 0.20
CA ALA A 2 9.53 -11.17 0.00
C ALA A 2 10.74 -10.59 -0.73
N TYR A 3 11.92 -10.67 -0.11
CA TYR A 3 13.16 -10.15 -0.67
C TYR A 3 13.99 -11.29 -1.26
N ILE A 4 14.63 -11.04 -2.40
CA ILE A 4 15.63 -11.95 -2.99
C ILE A 4 17.00 -11.56 -2.42
N ASN A 5 17.74 -12.54 -1.88
CA ASN A 5 19.07 -12.29 -1.35
C ASN A 5 20.03 -11.94 -2.49
N ALA A 6 20.51 -10.70 -2.51
CA ALA A 6 21.45 -10.21 -3.52
C ALA A 6 22.80 -10.96 -3.53
N LYS A 7 23.11 -11.74 -2.48
CA LYS A 7 24.32 -12.57 -2.38
C LYS A 7 24.14 -14.01 -2.87
N ALA A 8 22.93 -14.39 -3.32
CA ALA A 8 22.67 -15.72 -3.87
C ALA A 8 23.34 -15.88 -5.24
N SER A 9 23.42 -17.12 -5.72
CA SER A 9 23.89 -17.41 -7.09
C SER A 9 22.93 -16.85 -8.14
N ALA A 10 23.42 -16.70 -9.38
CA ALA A 10 22.60 -16.19 -10.48
C ALA A 10 21.33 -17.04 -10.71
N ASP A 11 21.47 -18.36 -10.69
CA ASP A 11 20.36 -19.30 -10.86
C ASP A 11 19.33 -19.19 -9.73
N GLU A 12 19.77 -18.98 -8.48
CA GLU A 12 18.87 -18.77 -7.34
C GLU A 12 18.13 -17.43 -7.44
N ILE A 13 18.80 -16.38 -7.90
CA ILE A 13 18.18 -15.06 -8.12
C ILE A 13 17.12 -15.16 -9.24
N GLU A 14 17.45 -15.82 -10.34
CA GLU A 14 16.54 -16.04 -11.46
C GLU A 14 15.32 -16.87 -11.04
N ALA A 15 15.54 -18.00 -10.36
CA ALA A 15 14.46 -18.84 -9.84
C ALA A 15 13.58 -18.07 -8.84
N GLY A 16 14.21 -17.26 -7.97
CA GLY A 16 13.50 -16.37 -7.06
C GLY A 16 12.60 -15.39 -7.81
N PHE A 17 13.09 -14.78 -8.88
CA PHE A 17 12.31 -13.86 -9.71
C PHE A 17 11.12 -14.56 -10.39
N TYR A 18 11.31 -15.72 -11.01
CA TYR A 18 10.21 -16.49 -11.60
C TYR A 18 9.16 -16.89 -10.57
N TYR A 19 9.58 -17.32 -9.39
CA TYR A 19 8.66 -17.62 -8.31
C TYR A 19 7.86 -16.39 -7.87
N ARG A 20 8.47 -15.20 -7.84
CA ARG A 20 7.75 -13.94 -7.56
C ARG A 20 6.72 -13.64 -8.63
N LEU A 21 7.04 -13.82 -9.91
CA LEU A 21 6.09 -13.63 -11.00
C LEU A 21 4.92 -14.62 -10.93
N PHE A 22 5.21 -15.90 -10.64
CA PHE A 22 4.19 -16.92 -10.45
C PHE A 22 3.20 -16.54 -9.33
N VAL A 23 3.70 -16.27 -8.12
CA VAL A 23 2.84 -15.90 -6.97
C VAL A 23 2.02 -14.64 -7.23
N GLN A 24 2.57 -13.68 -8.00
CA GLN A 24 1.94 -12.39 -8.22
C GLN A 24 0.92 -12.40 -9.38
N PHE A 25 1.21 -13.11 -10.47
CA PHE A 25 0.53 -12.94 -11.75
C PHE A 25 -0.03 -14.23 -12.36
N ASP A 26 0.35 -15.41 -11.86
CA ASP A 26 -0.29 -16.63 -12.34
C ASP A 26 -1.75 -16.67 -11.86
N GLU A 27 -2.68 -16.79 -12.82
CA GLU A 27 -4.11 -16.76 -12.54
C GLU A 27 -4.55 -17.92 -11.63
N GLY A 28 -3.95 -19.11 -11.79
CA GLY A 28 -4.26 -20.28 -10.98
C GLY A 28 -3.84 -20.07 -9.53
N GLU A 29 -2.62 -19.59 -9.31
CA GLU A 29 -2.08 -19.29 -7.98
C GLU A 29 -2.85 -18.16 -7.29
N VAL A 30 -3.20 -17.09 -8.02
CA VAL A 30 -3.99 -15.97 -7.48
C VAL A 30 -5.38 -16.44 -7.04
N LYS A 31 -6.06 -17.23 -7.88
CA LYS A 31 -7.37 -17.80 -7.53
C LYS A 31 -7.28 -18.74 -6.34
N ALA A 32 -6.29 -19.63 -6.32
CA ALA A 32 -6.08 -20.55 -5.20
C ALA A 32 -5.88 -19.79 -3.88
N ARG A 33 -5.07 -18.72 -3.90
CA ARG A 33 -4.87 -17.83 -2.74
C ARG A 33 -6.16 -17.15 -2.31
N PHE A 34 -6.95 -16.61 -3.23
CA PHE A 34 -8.21 -15.96 -2.89
C PHE A 34 -9.24 -16.95 -2.33
N GLU A 35 -9.35 -18.15 -2.89
CA GLU A 35 -10.21 -19.21 -2.34
C GLU A 35 -9.75 -19.63 -0.94
N ALA A 36 -8.44 -19.79 -0.72
CA ALA A 36 -7.92 -20.05 0.62
C ALA A 36 -8.23 -18.89 1.59
N THR A 37 -8.14 -17.64 1.13
CA THR A 37 -8.41 -16.43 1.92
C THR A 37 -9.88 -16.36 2.36
N LYS A 38 -10.82 -16.74 1.49
CA LYS A 38 -12.26 -16.81 1.82
C LYS A 38 -12.58 -17.75 2.99
N THR A 39 -11.71 -18.72 3.30
CA THR A 39 -11.91 -19.62 4.45
C THR A 39 -11.70 -18.94 5.80
N ASN A 40 -11.05 -17.77 5.82
CA ASN A 40 -10.83 -16.97 7.01
C ASN A 40 -11.85 -15.81 7.09
N PRO A 41 -12.75 -15.79 8.11
CA PRO A 41 -13.81 -14.79 8.19
C PRO A 41 -13.33 -13.35 8.42
N THR A 42 -12.07 -13.15 8.82
CA THR A 42 -11.49 -11.81 9.03
C THR A 42 -10.57 -11.37 7.90
N ALA A 43 -10.32 -12.23 6.92
CA ALA A 43 -9.43 -11.89 5.83
C ALA A 43 -10.16 -11.05 4.77
N VAL A 44 -9.44 -10.09 4.21
CA VAL A 44 -9.96 -9.14 3.23
C VAL A 44 -9.41 -9.47 1.84
N ILE A 45 -10.26 -9.30 0.84
CA ILE A 45 -9.89 -9.34 -0.57
C ILE A 45 -10.36 -8.04 -1.20
N GLY A 46 -9.46 -7.38 -1.93
CA GLY A 46 -9.73 -6.10 -2.58
C GLY A 46 -9.55 -4.91 -1.67
N ASP A 47 -8.68 -4.98 -0.66
CA ASP A 47 -8.30 -3.85 0.18
C ASP A 47 -7.77 -2.65 -0.64
N PRO A 48 -7.92 -1.41 -0.12
CA PRO A 48 -7.35 -0.23 -0.76
C PRO A 48 -5.85 -0.43 -1.00
N SER A 49 -5.44 -0.43 -2.25
CA SER A 49 -4.04 -0.68 -2.62
C SER A 49 -3.61 0.25 -3.74
N PHE A 50 -2.35 0.65 -3.70
CA PHE A 50 -1.70 1.38 -4.79
C PHE A 50 -1.06 0.36 -5.75
N PRO A 51 -1.53 0.22 -7.00
CA PRO A 51 -0.96 -0.73 -7.94
C PRO A 51 0.51 -0.42 -8.23
N MET A 52 1.41 -1.34 -7.87
CA MET A 52 2.85 -1.23 -8.15
C MET A 52 3.23 -1.64 -9.58
N TYR A 53 2.33 -2.33 -10.27
CA TYR A 53 2.52 -2.81 -11.63
C TYR A 53 1.50 -2.17 -12.57
N VAL A 54 1.76 -2.25 -13.87
CA VAL A 54 0.91 -1.68 -14.92
C VAL A 54 0.76 -2.66 -16.09
N GLY A 55 -0.21 -2.41 -16.97
CA GLY A 55 -0.44 -3.18 -18.19
C GLY A 55 -1.19 -4.49 -17.93
N ALA A 56 -1.20 -5.36 -18.95
CA ALA A 56 -2.13 -6.49 -19.05
C ALA A 56 -2.11 -7.46 -17.84
N PHE A 57 -0.94 -7.70 -17.24
CA PHE A 57 -0.86 -8.53 -16.03
C PHE A 57 -1.56 -7.88 -14.84
N GLN A 58 -1.35 -6.59 -14.61
CA GLN A 58 -2.03 -5.86 -13.55
C GLN A 58 -3.55 -5.79 -13.81
N ASP A 59 -3.96 -5.52 -15.05
CA ASP A 59 -5.37 -5.46 -15.43
C ASP A 59 -6.08 -6.78 -15.12
N LYS A 60 -5.44 -7.90 -15.45
CA LYS A 60 -5.96 -9.24 -15.15
C LYS A 60 -6.10 -9.50 -13.64
N ILE A 61 -5.13 -9.06 -12.83
CA ILE A 61 -5.22 -9.17 -11.37
C ILE A 61 -6.33 -8.28 -10.81
N ALA A 62 -6.52 -7.07 -11.37
CA ALA A 62 -7.60 -6.18 -10.96
C ALA A 62 -8.99 -6.78 -11.24
N GLU A 63 -9.17 -7.42 -12.40
CA GLU A 63 -10.39 -8.16 -12.74
C GLU A 63 -10.67 -9.29 -11.76
N LEU A 64 -9.68 -10.15 -11.48
CA LEU A 64 -9.82 -11.24 -10.50
C LEU A 64 -10.09 -10.71 -9.10
N THR A 65 -9.42 -9.63 -8.69
CA THR A 65 -9.64 -9.01 -7.38
C THR A 65 -11.08 -8.52 -7.28
N LYS A 66 -11.64 -7.91 -8.33
CA LYS A 66 -13.04 -7.46 -8.36
C LYS A 66 -14.04 -8.62 -8.23
N GLU A 67 -13.76 -9.75 -8.87
CA GLU A 67 -14.60 -10.96 -8.77
C GLU A 67 -14.61 -11.55 -7.35
N TYR A 68 -13.48 -11.47 -6.65
CA TYR A 68 -13.29 -12.10 -5.34
C TYR A 68 -13.42 -11.14 -4.15
N ALA A 69 -13.51 -9.83 -4.40
CA ALA A 69 -13.53 -8.81 -3.36
C ALA A 69 -14.68 -9.02 -2.37
N ASN A 70 -14.38 -8.86 -1.09
CA ASN A 70 -15.35 -8.89 0.00
C ASN A 70 -15.49 -7.54 0.71
N LEU A 71 -14.85 -6.50 0.16
CA LEU A 71 -14.93 -5.11 0.58
C LEU A 71 -15.63 -4.26 -0.49
N PRO A 72 -16.22 -3.11 -0.12
CA PRO A 72 -16.87 -2.21 -1.06
C PRO A 72 -15.82 -1.39 -1.85
N VAL A 73 -15.21 -2.00 -2.88
CA VAL A 73 -14.11 -1.41 -3.67
C VAL A 73 -14.41 -0.01 -4.21
N ASP A 74 -15.67 0.23 -4.57
CA ASP A 74 -16.11 1.52 -5.11
C ASP A 74 -15.97 2.67 -4.08
N ASN A 75 -15.99 2.39 -2.77
CA ASN A 75 -15.84 3.42 -1.73
C ASN A 75 -14.45 4.07 -1.72
N TYR A 76 -13.44 3.41 -2.29
CA TYR A 76 -12.06 3.88 -2.33
C TYR A 76 -11.47 3.82 -3.74
N ALA A 77 -12.32 3.88 -4.77
CA ALA A 77 -11.88 3.96 -6.16
C ALA A 77 -10.96 5.17 -6.42
N LEU A 78 -11.20 6.30 -5.75
CA LEU A 78 -10.33 7.49 -5.82
C LEU A 78 -8.93 7.21 -5.26
N PHE A 79 -8.81 6.43 -4.18
CA PHE A 79 -7.52 6.04 -3.63
C PHE A 79 -6.77 5.13 -4.62
N ASN A 80 -7.46 4.10 -5.15
CA ASN A 80 -6.85 3.13 -6.07
C ASN A 80 -6.41 3.75 -7.41
N SER A 81 -7.06 4.83 -7.85
CA SER A 81 -6.75 5.53 -9.11
C SER A 81 -5.90 6.79 -8.94
N ALA A 82 -5.54 7.15 -7.70
CA ALA A 82 -4.72 8.31 -7.44
C ALA A 82 -3.32 8.15 -8.05
N ALA A 83 -2.92 9.09 -8.91
CA ALA A 83 -1.57 9.16 -9.43
C ALA A 83 -0.71 10.00 -8.48
N ILE A 84 -0.12 9.37 -7.47
CA ILE A 84 0.78 10.02 -6.51
C ILE A 84 2.23 9.62 -6.80
N GLY A 85 3.15 10.58 -6.63
CA GLY A 85 4.57 10.27 -6.62
C GLY A 85 4.92 9.49 -5.36
N LEU A 86 5.52 8.30 -5.53
CA LEU A 86 6.01 7.53 -4.38
C LEU A 86 7.11 8.31 -3.67
N GLN A 87 6.96 8.46 -2.36
CA GLN A 87 7.96 9.03 -1.47
C GLN A 87 8.48 7.92 -0.57
N ASN A 88 9.80 7.86 -0.42
CA ASN A 88 10.41 6.93 0.53
C ASN A 88 10.06 7.35 1.96
N GLU A 89 9.92 6.37 2.84
CA GLU A 89 9.77 6.64 4.27
C GLU A 89 10.97 7.46 4.80
N PRO A 90 10.74 8.49 5.63
CA PRO A 90 11.82 9.26 6.23
C PRO A 90 12.80 8.36 6.97
N GLN A 91 14.08 8.46 6.63
CA GLN A 91 15.15 7.69 7.30
C GLN A 91 15.40 8.17 8.74
N VAL A 92 14.92 9.35 9.07
CA VAL A 92 15.09 10.03 10.35
C VAL A 92 13.71 10.44 10.85
N ALA A 93 13.47 10.27 12.15
CA ALA A 93 12.20 10.63 12.81
C ALA A 93 10.94 10.01 12.17
N GLY A 94 11.05 8.80 11.61
CA GLY A 94 9.93 8.14 10.93
C GLY A 94 8.71 7.90 11.83
N GLN A 95 8.91 7.58 13.11
CA GLN A 95 7.80 7.41 14.05
C GLN A 95 7.07 8.73 14.32
N ASP A 96 7.81 9.82 14.48
CA ASP A 96 7.24 11.16 14.67
C ASP A 96 6.51 11.65 13.40
N TYR A 97 7.04 11.30 12.22
CA TYR A 97 6.37 11.54 10.94
C TYR A 97 5.01 10.82 10.88
N TYR A 98 4.97 9.54 11.25
CA TYR A 98 3.71 8.78 11.28
C TYR A 98 2.76 9.27 12.37
N ALA A 99 3.26 9.76 13.51
CA ALA A 99 2.43 10.38 14.54
C ALA A 99 1.76 11.66 14.01
N ALA A 100 2.52 12.54 13.35
CA ALA A 100 1.99 13.76 12.74
C ALA A 100 0.93 13.46 11.66
N LEU A 101 1.16 12.45 10.82
CA LEU A 101 0.16 12.00 9.85
C LEU A 101 -1.06 11.35 10.52
N GLY A 102 -0.86 10.64 11.63
CA GLY A 102 -1.93 9.99 12.38
C GLY A 102 -3.02 10.96 12.83
N ASP A 103 -2.62 12.14 13.30
CA ASP A 103 -3.55 13.20 13.71
C ASP A 103 -4.37 13.73 12.53
N VAL A 104 -3.73 13.92 11.36
CA VAL A 104 -4.42 14.35 10.13
C VAL A 104 -5.43 13.29 9.68
N VAL A 105 -5.04 12.01 9.67
CA VAL A 105 -5.95 10.91 9.31
C VAL A 105 -7.12 10.84 10.30
N SER A 106 -6.86 10.97 11.60
CA SER A 106 -7.88 11.00 12.66
C SER A 106 -8.90 12.13 12.42
N LEU A 107 -8.43 13.31 12.02
CA LEU A 107 -9.31 14.43 11.65
C LEU A 107 -10.17 14.09 10.43
N ILE A 108 -9.59 13.58 9.35
CA ILE A 108 -10.30 13.24 8.11
C ILE A 108 -11.43 12.23 8.38
N VAL A 109 -11.17 11.23 9.23
CA VAL A 109 -12.18 10.18 9.52
C VAL A 109 -13.26 10.63 10.51
N SER A 110 -13.01 11.68 11.30
CA SER A 110 -13.94 12.16 12.33
C SER A 110 -14.76 13.39 11.92
N ASP A 111 -14.27 14.19 10.96
CA ASP A 111 -14.95 15.38 10.45
C ASP A 111 -15.04 15.38 8.93
N GLN A 112 -16.27 15.25 8.42
CA GLN A 112 -16.56 15.28 6.99
C GLN A 112 -16.26 16.64 6.33
N ASN A 113 -16.17 17.72 7.12
CA ASN A 113 -15.87 19.06 6.65
C ASN A 113 -14.42 19.47 6.91
N ALA A 114 -13.55 18.53 7.30
CA ALA A 114 -12.15 18.81 7.58
C ALA A 114 -11.46 19.49 6.38
N ASP A 115 -10.76 20.59 6.65
CA ASP A 115 -9.83 21.17 5.69
C ASP A 115 -8.53 20.37 5.68
N VAL A 116 -8.49 19.33 4.86
CA VAL A 116 -7.38 18.38 4.77
C VAL A 116 -6.08 19.07 4.37
N ALA A 117 -6.14 20.07 3.48
CA ALA A 117 -4.96 20.78 3.02
C ALA A 117 -4.35 21.65 4.13
N ALA A 118 -5.20 22.35 4.89
CA ALA A 118 -4.76 23.11 6.05
C ALA A 118 -4.19 22.19 7.14
N ALA A 119 -4.85 21.06 7.41
CA ALA A 119 -4.39 20.09 8.41
C ALA A 119 -3.01 19.51 8.07
N LEU A 120 -2.79 19.11 6.81
CA LEU A 120 -1.49 18.63 6.33
C LEU A 120 -0.40 19.71 6.44
N SER A 121 -0.72 20.96 6.10
CA SER A 121 0.23 22.07 6.19
C SER A 121 0.64 22.32 7.64
N ALA A 122 -0.33 22.38 8.56
CA ALA A 122 -0.07 22.56 9.99
C ALA A 122 0.74 21.39 10.59
N ALA A 123 0.44 20.15 10.20
CA ALA A 123 1.19 18.97 10.62
C ALA A 123 2.64 19.02 10.12
N SER A 124 2.85 19.43 8.87
CA SER A 124 4.19 19.60 8.29
C SER A 124 5.01 20.66 9.03
N GLU A 125 4.43 21.83 9.31
CA GLU A 125 5.10 22.92 10.06
C GLU A 125 5.45 22.50 11.49
N THR A 126 4.52 21.82 12.15
CA THR A 126 4.72 21.29 13.51
C THR A 126 5.83 20.24 13.54
N PHE A 127 5.82 19.30 12.60
CA PHE A 127 6.84 18.27 12.47
C PHE A 127 8.22 18.89 12.21
N GLN A 128 8.31 19.87 11.30
CA GLN A 128 9.55 20.59 11.05
C GLN A 128 10.09 21.26 12.32
N THR A 129 9.25 22.07 12.98
CA THR A 129 9.67 22.90 14.13
C THR A 129 10.01 22.09 15.38
N ASN A 130 9.18 21.10 15.69
CA ASN A 130 9.22 20.40 16.97
C ASN A 130 10.04 19.12 16.92
N VAL A 131 10.27 18.57 15.73
CA VAL A 131 11.03 17.34 15.56
C VAL A 131 12.32 17.66 14.82
N LEU A 132 12.24 17.97 13.52
CA LEU A 132 13.44 18.07 12.68
C LEU A 132 14.40 19.18 13.13
N ASP A 133 13.91 20.37 13.47
CA ASP A 133 14.75 21.49 13.92
C ASP A 133 15.38 21.26 15.29
N GLN A 134 14.83 20.33 16.09
CA GLN A 134 15.38 19.96 17.39
C GLN A 134 16.50 18.90 17.28
N MET A 135 16.64 18.26 16.12
CA MET A 135 17.67 17.26 15.85
C MET A 135 18.97 17.95 15.44
N LYS A 136 19.71 18.44 16.44
CA LYS A 136 21.09 18.91 16.26
C LYS A 136 22.09 17.77 16.24
#